data_AF-A0A7C3ZQX8-F1
#
_entry.id   AF-A0A7C3ZQX8-F1
#
_cell.length_a   1.000
_cell.length_b   1.000
_cell.length_c   1.000
_cell.angle_alpha   90.00
_cell.angle_beta   90.00
_cell.angle_gamma   90.00
#
_symmetry.space_group_name_H-M   'P 1'
#
loop_
_entity.id
_entity.type
_entity.pdbx_description
1 polymer ?
#
loop_
_entity_poly.entity_id
_entity_poly.type
_entity_poly.pdbx_seq_one_letter_code
_entity_poly.pdbx_strand_id
1 'polypeptide(L)'
;MGPLDNLPNSRPEDPRELQNLLASMTQEIRSVQQNLTVQLTQEVARLQAEKTRLMDDITKLQSQQQQILGRQMQSVNQRQIAQQQMWSKQLAQVLASHLQEDLSQRLKEILAATERQAITGSAPPQSFAPAPPQTNYSDDAYRLLSGLDSTLNATFKTLQQELSSYQSSLSQQLSRMHSLQQQGEVILETLVDRLISQLQEDASSINASAQNLVSQYQQRQGGQLQPPPVPPVAPPTVAPPQTAPTPAAPPAAEGEPNLFVTGLMLVLFSSVTISFQNIVTRIILSKQTILGMVDIGGFISPSFNNSLLILAMRYSLVAPIMAFLIAPRIYPNTWRDIKQLWNPEKRGLLWVVVGSGFFLFVSQCFIYIALGNAPTGVATAIFFIFPTVTVLLAWLVFGSRPSAILALAVATIYLGVFLTIPAERLTGGPGNGNFLLGAMTAAASGVTFAGYVILTQVSGMKKFHPAPYTVVNFTVTWLLALLSLPLFPFEVKPENWGPLCGGAIVLFFTTLIGYVLNNFGIPLIGAALASVVSATGPALTSLMALFFINEKLGLYQWLGVVLVTMWVLGISVENQNRKKRQTAPAGK
;
A
#
# COMPACT_ATOMS: atom_id res chain seq x y z
N MET A 1 -27.23 49.35 13.86
CA MET A 1 -27.68 50.71 14.22
C MET A 1 -28.35 50.61 15.57
N GLY A 2 -27.63 50.94 16.63
CA GLY A 2 -28.17 50.92 18.00
C GLY A 2 -28.80 52.28 18.34
N PRO A 3 -29.88 52.33 19.13
CA PRO A 3 -30.53 53.57 19.52
C PRO A 3 -29.79 54.16 20.73
N LEU A 4 -28.58 54.68 20.53
CA LEU A 4 -27.81 55.37 21.57
C LEU A 4 -27.36 56.78 21.16
N ASP A 5 -27.76 57.26 19.97
CA ASP A 5 -27.28 58.52 19.39
C ASP A 5 -28.23 59.73 19.56
N ASN A 6 -29.27 59.64 20.39
CA ASN A 6 -30.14 60.79 20.67
C ASN A 6 -30.29 61.04 22.17
N LEU A 7 -29.33 61.75 22.76
CA LEU A 7 -29.51 62.48 24.01
C LEU A 7 -29.40 63.97 23.72
N PRO A 8 -30.42 64.79 24.04
CA PRO A 8 -30.26 66.23 24.07
C PRO A 8 -29.39 66.60 25.27
N ASN A 9 -28.43 67.50 25.01
CA ASN A 9 -27.50 68.04 25.97
C ASN A 9 -28.24 69.04 26.88
N SER A 10 -29.00 68.54 27.87
CA SER A 10 -29.63 69.36 28.90
C SER A 10 -29.26 68.82 30.28
N ARG A 11 -28.54 69.64 31.05
CA ARG A 11 -28.28 69.43 32.48
C ARG A 11 -29.61 69.16 33.19
N PRO A 12 -29.73 68.10 34.01
CA PRO A 12 -30.95 67.87 34.78
C PRO A 12 -31.02 68.93 35.88
N GLU A 13 -31.94 69.89 35.77
CA GLU A 13 -32.18 70.90 36.81
C GLU A 13 -33.15 70.42 37.90
N ASP A 14 -33.72 69.22 37.76
CA ASP A 14 -34.71 68.71 38.72
C ASP A 14 -34.26 67.38 39.37
N PRO A 15 -34.07 67.32 40.72
CA PRO A 15 -33.61 66.13 41.43
C PRO A 15 -34.47 64.87 41.20
N ARG A 16 -35.74 65.05 40.83
CA ARG A 16 -36.71 63.96 40.62
C ARG A 16 -36.47 63.19 39.32
N GLU A 17 -36.01 63.84 38.25
CA GLU A 17 -35.69 63.16 36.98
C GLU A 17 -34.44 62.30 37.12
N LEU A 18 -33.43 62.80 37.84
CA LEU A 18 -32.22 62.03 38.15
C LEU A 18 -32.55 60.80 39.01
N GLN A 19 -33.48 60.95 39.96
CA GLN A 19 -33.96 59.84 40.79
C GLN A 19 -34.73 58.79 39.97
N ASN A 20 -35.54 59.22 39.01
CA ASN A 20 -36.27 58.33 38.11
C ASN A 20 -35.32 57.58 37.17
N LEU A 21 -34.26 58.24 36.68
CA LEU A 21 -33.26 57.63 35.80
C LEU A 21 -32.34 56.65 36.55
N LEU A 22 -31.98 56.96 37.79
CA LEU A 22 -31.28 56.02 38.68
C LEU A 22 -32.17 54.82 39.05
N ALA A 23 -33.46 55.05 39.29
CA ALA A 23 -34.42 53.98 39.56
C ALA A 23 -34.59 53.06 38.34
N SER A 24 -34.68 53.63 37.13
CA SER A 24 -34.81 52.84 35.89
C SER A 24 -33.55 52.03 35.58
N MET A 25 -32.36 52.62 35.71
CA MET A 25 -31.09 51.89 35.54
C MET A 25 -30.91 50.78 36.58
N THR A 26 -31.31 51.04 37.84
CA THR A 26 -31.27 50.01 38.89
C THR A 26 -32.23 48.86 38.57
N GLN A 27 -33.38 49.17 37.98
CA GLN A 27 -34.37 48.17 37.59
C GLN A 27 -33.93 47.35 36.38
N GLU A 28 -33.24 47.97 35.41
CA GLU A 28 -32.61 47.28 34.27
C GLU A 28 -31.44 46.39 34.71
N ILE A 29 -30.60 46.84 35.63
CA ILE A 29 -29.51 46.00 36.16
C ILE A 29 -30.09 44.78 36.87
N ARG A 30 -31.18 44.96 37.66
CA ARG A 30 -31.86 43.82 38.31
C ARG A 30 -32.49 42.86 37.31
N SER A 31 -33.09 43.36 36.24
CA SER A 31 -33.72 42.49 35.23
C SER A 31 -32.69 41.71 34.42
N VAL A 32 -31.56 42.33 34.07
CA VAL A 32 -30.42 41.67 33.42
C VAL A 32 -29.79 40.64 34.35
N GLN A 33 -29.60 40.98 35.64
CA GLN A 33 -29.07 40.05 36.63
C GLN A 33 -29.96 38.81 36.78
N GLN A 34 -31.29 39.00 36.85
CA GLN A 34 -32.26 37.91 36.92
C GLN A 34 -32.26 37.04 35.66
N ASN A 35 -32.18 37.65 34.48
CA ASN A 35 -32.16 36.91 33.21
C ASN A 35 -30.87 36.06 33.09
N LEU A 36 -29.71 36.64 33.40
CA LEU A 36 -28.43 35.93 33.41
C LEU A 36 -28.39 34.78 34.41
N THR A 37 -28.97 34.95 35.61
CA THR A 37 -29.02 33.86 36.60
C THR A 37 -29.90 32.72 36.11
N VAL A 38 -31.05 33.01 35.50
CA VAL A 38 -31.92 31.98 34.91
C VAL A 38 -31.20 31.25 33.75
N GLN A 39 -30.55 31.99 32.86
CA GLN A 39 -29.85 31.42 31.71
C GLN A 39 -28.68 30.53 32.14
N LEU A 40 -27.85 30.98 33.09
CA LEU A 40 -26.74 30.19 33.63
C LEU A 40 -27.24 28.94 34.36
N THR A 41 -28.35 29.04 35.10
CA THR A 41 -28.94 27.87 35.77
C THR A 41 -29.42 26.83 34.77
N GLN A 42 -29.99 27.28 33.64
CA GLN A 42 -30.45 26.40 32.58
C GLN A 42 -29.30 25.73 31.82
N GLU A 43 -28.20 26.46 31.55
CA GLU A 43 -27.00 25.88 30.94
C GLU A 43 -26.30 24.88 31.85
N VAL A 44 -26.19 25.17 33.15
CA VAL A 44 -25.63 24.22 34.13
C VAL A 44 -26.47 22.94 34.19
N ALA A 45 -27.80 23.05 34.18
CA ALA A 45 -28.68 21.89 34.16
C ALA A 45 -28.49 21.05 32.88
N ARG A 46 -28.33 21.70 31.72
CA ARG A 46 -28.05 21.03 30.45
C ARG A 46 -26.71 20.30 30.47
N LEU A 47 -25.66 20.97 30.95
CA LEU A 47 -24.31 20.39 31.06
C LEU A 47 -24.27 19.22 32.06
N GLN A 48 -25.01 19.31 33.16
CA GLN A 48 -25.15 18.19 34.10
C GLN A 48 -25.85 17.00 33.46
N ALA A 49 -26.92 17.21 32.69
CA ALA A 49 -27.61 16.14 31.97
C ALA A 49 -26.70 15.47 30.92
N GLU A 50 -25.91 16.26 30.20
CA GLU A 50 -24.97 15.75 29.20
C GLU A 50 -23.81 14.97 29.83
N LYS A 51 -23.30 15.43 30.99
CA LYS A 51 -22.32 14.69 31.79
C LYS A 51 -22.87 13.33 32.24
N THR A 52 -24.10 13.27 32.73
CA THR A 52 -24.73 12.01 33.15
C THR A 52 -24.89 11.05 31.97
N ARG A 53 -25.26 11.56 30.79
CA ARG A 53 -25.34 10.76 29.57
C ARG A 53 -23.97 10.18 29.16
N LEU A 54 -22.93 11.00 29.18
CA LEU A 54 -21.56 10.56 28.86
C LEU A 54 -21.05 9.51 29.85
N MET A 55 -21.37 9.63 31.15
CA MET A 55 -21.04 8.61 32.15
C MET A 55 -21.74 7.28 31.88
N ASP A 56 -23.01 7.29 31.48
CA ASP A 56 -23.75 6.08 31.12
C ASP A 56 -23.14 5.39 29.88
N ASP A 57 -22.76 6.18 28.86
CA ASP A 57 -22.11 5.65 27.66
C ASP A 57 -20.72 5.05 27.96
N ILE A 58 -19.92 5.69 28.84
CA ILE A 58 -18.63 5.13 29.30
C ILE A 58 -18.84 3.79 30.01
N THR A 59 -19.85 3.71 30.87
CA THR A 59 -20.16 2.48 31.62
C THR A 59 -20.59 1.36 30.66
N LYS A 60 -21.40 1.68 29.65
CA LYS A 60 -21.78 0.75 28.58
C LYS A 60 -20.58 0.28 27.77
N LEU A 61 -19.69 1.19 27.36
CA LEU A 61 -18.48 0.85 26.61
C LEU A 61 -17.55 -0.07 27.42
N GLN A 62 -17.37 0.21 28.71
CA GLN A 62 -16.60 -0.65 29.61
C GLN A 62 -17.22 -2.05 29.73
N SER A 63 -18.54 -2.15 29.88
CA SER A 63 -19.24 -3.45 29.93
C SER A 63 -19.09 -4.25 28.62
N GLN A 64 -19.13 -3.56 27.47
CA GLN A 64 -18.96 -4.16 26.16
C GLN A 64 -17.54 -4.68 25.95
N GLN A 65 -16.54 -3.91 26.38
CA GLN A 65 -15.13 -4.34 26.35
C GLN A 65 -14.92 -5.60 27.18
N GLN A 66 -15.52 -5.68 28.37
CA GLN A 66 -15.39 -6.83 29.26
C GLN A 66 -16.07 -8.09 28.68
N GLN A 67 -17.21 -7.93 27.98
CA GLN A 67 -17.84 -9.03 27.24
C GLN A 67 -17.00 -9.50 26.05
N ILE A 68 -16.37 -8.59 25.31
CA ILE A 68 -15.50 -8.94 24.19
C ILE A 68 -14.26 -9.71 24.67
N LEU A 69 -13.63 -9.25 25.77
CA LEU A 69 -12.51 -9.95 26.40
C LEU A 69 -12.90 -11.37 26.88
N GLY A 70 -14.07 -11.51 27.50
CA GLY A 70 -14.59 -12.81 27.92
C GLY A 70 -14.80 -13.78 26.74
N ARG A 71 -15.39 -13.30 25.64
CA ARG A 71 -15.58 -14.11 24.41
C ARG A 71 -14.25 -14.47 23.74
N GLN A 72 -13.28 -13.56 23.75
CA GLN A 72 -11.97 -13.82 23.17
C GLN A 72 -11.25 -14.94 23.93
N MET A 73 -11.31 -14.93 25.26
CA MET A 73 -10.66 -15.95 26.09
C MET A 73 -11.26 -17.35 25.88
N GLN A 74 -12.59 -17.46 25.76
CA GLN A 74 -13.24 -18.73 25.40
C GLN A 74 -12.85 -19.21 23.99
N SER A 75 -12.74 -18.30 23.03
CA SER A 75 -12.36 -18.66 21.65
C SER A 75 -10.91 -19.16 21.54
N VAL A 76 -10.00 -18.62 22.36
CA VAL A 76 -8.59 -19.06 22.42
C VAL A 76 -8.51 -20.46 22.98
N ASN A 77 -9.20 -20.73 24.10
CA ASN A 77 -9.16 -22.04 24.74
C ASN A 77 -9.77 -23.14 23.83
N GLN A 78 -10.85 -22.83 23.12
CA GLN A 78 -11.49 -23.77 22.20
C GLN A 78 -10.66 -24.03 20.93
N ARG A 79 -9.97 -23.00 20.41
CA ARG A 79 -8.97 -23.16 19.33
C ARG A 79 -7.79 -23.99 19.79
N GLN A 80 -7.31 -23.81 21.02
CA GLN A 80 -6.16 -24.53 21.56
C GLN A 80 -6.46 -26.04 21.67
N ILE A 81 -7.67 -26.41 22.09
CA ILE A 81 -8.13 -27.81 22.13
C ILE A 81 -8.27 -28.39 20.71
N ALA A 82 -8.85 -27.64 19.76
CA ALA A 82 -8.97 -28.08 18.37
C ALA A 82 -7.60 -28.24 17.69
N GLN A 83 -6.64 -27.37 18.01
CA GLN A 83 -5.28 -27.41 17.49
C GLN A 83 -4.49 -28.59 18.08
N GLN A 84 -4.66 -28.90 19.38
CA GLN A 84 -4.12 -30.12 19.99
C GLN A 84 -4.64 -31.39 19.30
N GLN A 85 -5.92 -31.43 18.92
CA GLN A 85 -6.51 -32.57 18.21
C GLN A 85 -6.04 -32.72 16.76
N MET A 86 -5.76 -31.61 16.05
CA MET A 86 -5.20 -31.67 14.70
C MET A 86 -3.74 -32.10 14.72
N TRP A 87 -2.99 -31.67 15.73
CA TRP A 87 -1.59 -32.02 15.89
C TRP A 87 -1.39 -33.49 16.24
N SER A 88 -2.20 -34.08 17.14
CA SER A 88 -2.10 -35.52 17.45
C SER A 88 -2.37 -36.40 16.22
N LYS A 89 -3.26 -35.95 15.33
CA LYS A 89 -3.51 -36.62 14.04
C LYS A 89 -2.33 -36.48 13.08
N GLN A 90 -1.74 -35.29 12.97
CA GLN A 90 -0.56 -35.07 12.13
C GLN A 90 0.66 -35.85 12.63
N LEU A 91 0.88 -35.89 13.95
CA LEU A 91 1.97 -36.64 14.54
C LEU A 91 1.82 -38.15 14.30
N ALA A 92 0.62 -38.69 14.48
CA ALA A 92 0.33 -40.10 14.17
C ALA A 92 0.54 -40.41 12.68
N GLN A 93 0.22 -39.47 11.78
CA GLN A 93 0.32 -39.65 10.34
C GLN A 93 1.77 -39.55 9.84
N VAL A 94 2.58 -38.66 10.42
CA VAL A 94 4.02 -38.55 10.13
C VAL A 94 4.80 -39.72 10.72
N LEU A 95 4.44 -40.18 11.93
CA LEU A 95 5.01 -41.40 12.51
C LEU A 95 4.70 -42.63 11.67
N ALA A 96 3.45 -42.76 11.21
CA ALA A 96 3.05 -43.85 10.33
C ALA A 96 3.82 -43.82 9.00
N SER A 97 4.01 -42.65 8.39
CA SER A 97 4.74 -42.55 7.13
C SER A 97 6.23 -42.84 7.30
N HIS A 98 6.88 -42.32 8.36
CA HIS A 98 8.31 -42.57 8.60
C HIS A 98 8.59 -44.03 8.93
N LEU A 99 7.71 -44.65 9.74
CA LEU A 99 7.85 -46.06 10.12
C LEU A 99 7.59 -46.98 8.92
N GLN A 100 6.66 -46.61 8.04
CA GLN A 100 6.38 -47.35 6.81
C GLN A 100 7.50 -47.22 5.77
N GLU A 101 8.09 -46.04 5.64
CA GLU A 101 9.15 -45.77 4.67
C GLU A 101 10.47 -46.45 5.07
N ASP A 102 10.85 -46.38 6.34
CA ASP A 102 12.07 -47.03 6.87
C ASP A 102 11.97 -48.57 6.87
N LEU A 103 10.79 -49.14 7.19
CA LEU A 103 10.53 -50.58 7.03
C LEU A 103 10.61 -51.02 5.57
N SER A 104 10.07 -50.21 4.64
CA SER A 104 10.07 -50.56 3.21
C SER A 104 11.46 -50.54 2.58
N GLN A 105 12.34 -49.63 3.03
CA GLN A 105 13.71 -49.54 2.53
C GLN A 105 14.56 -50.72 3.04
N ARG A 106 14.45 -51.08 4.31
CA ARG A 106 15.22 -52.20 4.86
C ARG A 106 14.76 -53.57 4.35
N LEU A 107 13.45 -53.74 4.07
CA LEU A 107 12.93 -54.97 3.48
C LEU A 107 13.44 -55.17 2.04
N LYS A 108 13.61 -54.08 1.28
CA LYS A 108 14.24 -54.09 -0.06
C LYS A 108 15.73 -54.43 -0.01
N GLU A 109 16.48 -53.92 0.98
CA GLU A 109 17.89 -54.28 1.15
C GLU A 109 18.09 -55.76 1.48
N ILE A 110 17.21 -56.34 2.31
CA ILE A 110 17.27 -57.75 2.67
C ILE A 110 16.94 -58.65 1.47
N LEU A 111 15.88 -58.34 0.71
CA LEU A 111 15.54 -59.05 -0.54
C LEU A 111 16.67 -58.99 -1.57
N ALA A 112 17.34 -57.84 -1.71
CA ALA A 112 18.47 -57.66 -2.61
C ALA A 112 19.72 -58.46 -2.17
N ALA A 113 19.89 -58.71 -0.86
CA ALA A 113 20.96 -59.56 -0.34
C ALA A 113 20.70 -61.05 -0.60
N THR A 114 19.43 -61.49 -0.51
CA THR A 114 19.02 -62.88 -0.81
C THR A 114 19.17 -63.22 -2.30
N GLU A 115 18.88 -62.29 -3.20
CA GLU A 115 18.97 -62.51 -4.65
C GLU A 115 20.42 -62.64 -5.15
N ARG A 116 21.39 -62.00 -4.47
CA ARG A 116 22.82 -62.11 -4.79
C ARG A 116 23.43 -63.50 -4.50
N GLN A 117 22.82 -64.31 -3.64
CA GLN A 117 23.28 -65.68 -3.37
C GLN A 117 22.78 -66.70 -4.40
N ALA A 118 21.76 -66.37 -5.21
CA ALA A 118 21.17 -67.30 -6.16
C ALA A 118 21.92 -67.39 -7.51
N ILE A 119 22.84 -66.47 -7.82
CA ILE A 119 23.45 -66.34 -9.16
C ILE A 119 24.84 -67.03 -9.27
N THR A 120 25.44 -67.47 -8.16
CA THR A 120 26.73 -68.18 -8.17
C THR A 120 26.57 -69.68 -7.88
N GLY A 121 26.28 -70.49 -8.91
CA GLY A 121 26.24 -71.95 -8.74
C GLY A 121 26.00 -72.74 -10.02
N SER A 122 27.00 -72.86 -10.90
CA SER A 122 26.96 -73.70 -12.11
C SER A 122 28.07 -74.81 -12.11
N ALA A 123 27.66 -76.05 -11.74
CA ALA A 123 28.08 -77.45 -12.15
C ALA A 123 29.58 -77.92 -12.21
N PRO A 124 29.94 -79.25 -12.34
CA PRO A 124 29.56 -80.56 -11.71
C PRO A 124 30.82 -81.47 -11.37
N PRO A 125 30.82 -82.83 -11.17
CA PRO A 125 29.92 -83.78 -10.48
C PRO A 125 30.60 -84.66 -9.36
N GLN A 126 29.75 -85.43 -8.64
CA GLN A 126 30.00 -86.66 -7.84
C GLN A 126 30.56 -86.58 -6.40
N SER A 127 29.72 -86.88 -5.40
CA SER A 127 29.64 -88.20 -4.72
C SER A 127 28.71 -88.12 -3.49
N PHE A 128 28.13 -89.26 -3.15
CA PHE A 128 27.01 -89.46 -2.22
C PHE A 128 27.27 -88.91 -0.79
N ALA A 129 26.38 -88.02 -0.31
CA ALA A 129 26.18 -87.73 1.11
C ALA A 129 24.69 -87.35 1.36
N PRO A 130 24.10 -87.71 2.52
CA PRO A 130 22.70 -87.43 2.81
C PRO A 130 22.45 -85.94 3.05
N ALA A 131 21.27 -85.48 2.68
CA ALA A 131 20.83 -84.09 2.74
C ALA A 131 21.08 -83.40 4.10
N PRO A 132 21.53 -82.12 4.13
CA PRO A 132 21.61 -81.35 5.37
C PRO A 132 20.21 -80.88 5.83
N PRO A 133 19.98 -80.73 7.14
CA PRO A 133 18.69 -80.31 7.67
C PRO A 133 18.44 -78.81 7.46
N GLN A 134 17.19 -78.49 7.14
CA GLN A 134 16.66 -77.14 6.91
C GLN A 134 16.71 -76.28 8.19
N THR A 135 17.86 -75.70 8.53
CA THR A 135 18.05 -74.90 9.76
C THR A 135 18.30 -73.40 9.49
N ASN A 136 18.40 -72.98 8.21
CA ASN A 136 18.72 -71.58 7.88
C ASN A 136 17.52 -70.61 8.02
N TYR A 137 16.28 -71.10 8.05
CA TYR A 137 15.10 -70.23 8.15
C TYR A 137 14.95 -69.58 9.54
N SER A 138 15.48 -70.19 10.60
CA SER A 138 15.38 -69.61 11.95
C SER A 138 16.35 -68.45 12.17
N ASP A 139 17.55 -68.49 11.60
CA ASP A 139 18.54 -67.42 11.77
C ASP A 139 18.11 -66.12 11.08
N ASP A 140 17.49 -66.21 9.91
CA ASP A 140 16.92 -65.05 9.23
C ASP A 140 15.73 -64.45 10.00
N ALA A 141 14.91 -65.28 10.66
CA ALA A 141 13.81 -64.82 11.50
C ALA A 141 14.28 -64.09 12.77
N TYR A 142 15.35 -64.56 13.43
CA TYR A 142 15.95 -63.87 14.59
C TYR A 142 16.62 -62.54 14.20
N ARG A 143 17.18 -62.45 12.99
CA ARG A 143 17.73 -61.20 12.44
C ARG A 143 16.65 -60.17 12.14
N LEU A 144 15.50 -60.59 11.63
CA LEU A 144 14.34 -59.72 11.43
C LEU A 144 13.78 -59.21 12.77
N LEU A 145 13.70 -60.09 13.78
CA LEU A 145 13.18 -59.72 15.11
C LEU A 145 14.09 -58.70 15.82
N SER A 146 15.41 -58.87 15.73
CA SER A 146 16.36 -57.92 16.34
C SER A 146 16.45 -56.59 15.58
N GLY A 147 16.28 -56.61 14.26
CA GLY A 147 16.18 -55.38 13.46
C GLY A 147 14.98 -54.52 13.86
N LEU A 148 13.81 -55.14 14.01
CA LEU A 148 12.57 -54.47 14.42
C LEU A 148 12.67 -53.81 15.81
N ASP A 149 13.24 -54.52 16.78
CA ASP A 149 13.40 -54.00 18.14
C ASP A 149 14.34 -52.78 18.17
N SER A 150 15.42 -52.83 17.39
CA SER A 150 16.35 -51.69 17.26
C SER A 150 15.70 -50.46 16.62
N THR A 151 14.85 -50.65 15.60
CA THR A 151 14.11 -49.58 14.93
C THR A 151 13.09 -48.93 15.87
N LEU A 152 12.33 -49.72 16.63
CA LEU A 152 11.36 -49.20 17.59
C LEU A 152 12.04 -48.37 18.68
N ASN A 153 13.15 -48.86 19.24
CA ASN A 153 13.87 -48.16 20.28
C ASN A 153 14.51 -46.85 19.77
N ALA A 154 15.06 -46.86 18.55
CA ALA A 154 15.58 -45.66 17.91
C ALA A 154 14.48 -44.61 17.66
N THR A 155 13.32 -45.05 17.17
CA THR A 155 12.18 -44.16 16.87
C THR A 155 11.63 -43.53 18.16
N PHE A 156 11.52 -44.31 19.23
CA PHE A 156 11.08 -43.82 20.54
C PHE A 156 12.03 -42.76 21.11
N LYS A 157 13.35 -42.98 20.98
CA LYS A 157 14.37 -42.05 21.46
C LYS A 157 14.37 -40.74 20.67
N THR A 158 14.20 -40.81 19.34
CA THR A 158 14.07 -39.63 18.48
C THR A 158 12.80 -38.84 18.82
N LEU A 159 11.67 -39.51 19.01
CA LEU A 159 10.42 -38.87 19.45
C LEU A 159 10.57 -38.14 20.78
N GLN A 160 11.20 -38.76 21.77
CA GLN A 160 11.43 -38.15 23.08
C GLN A 160 12.30 -36.89 22.98
N GLN A 161 13.29 -36.92 22.09
CA GLN A 161 14.19 -35.79 21.87
C GLN A 161 13.49 -34.63 21.14
N GLU A 162 12.62 -34.92 20.17
CA GLU A 162 11.80 -33.89 19.52
C GLU A 162 10.77 -33.28 20.48
N LEU A 163 10.17 -34.07 21.36
CA LEU A 163 9.19 -33.58 22.34
C LEU A 163 9.80 -32.60 23.35
N SER A 164 11.01 -32.88 23.81
CA SER A 164 11.74 -31.98 24.72
C SER A 164 12.23 -30.70 24.03
N SER A 165 12.67 -30.80 22.78
CA SER A 165 13.00 -29.63 21.94
C SER A 165 11.79 -28.73 21.71
N TYR A 166 10.61 -29.34 21.47
CA TYR A 166 9.37 -28.61 21.28
C TYR A 166 8.92 -27.85 22.53
N GLN A 167 9.01 -28.47 23.71
CA GLN A 167 8.70 -27.82 24.99
C GLN A 167 9.57 -26.58 25.23
N SER A 168 10.87 -26.68 24.91
CA SER A 168 11.81 -25.57 25.00
C SER A 168 11.44 -24.42 24.06
N SER A 169 11.21 -24.72 22.77
CA SER A 169 10.85 -23.71 21.76
C SER A 169 9.55 -22.98 22.09
N LEU A 170 8.52 -23.69 22.56
CA LEU A 170 7.25 -23.11 22.96
C LEU A 170 7.41 -22.17 24.16
N SER A 171 8.19 -22.56 25.17
CA SER A 171 8.48 -21.73 26.34
C SER A 171 9.22 -20.44 25.96
N GLN A 172 10.16 -20.54 25.01
CA GLN A 172 10.93 -19.41 24.52
C GLN A 172 10.07 -18.46 23.68
N GLN A 173 9.12 -19.00 22.89
CA GLN A 173 8.18 -18.20 22.09
C GLN A 173 7.15 -17.48 22.96
N LEU A 174 6.64 -18.12 24.03
CA LEU A 174 5.76 -17.49 25.01
C LEU A 174 6.48 -16.38 25.79
N SER A 175 7.71 -16.60 26.21
CA SER A 175 8.54 -15.59 26.87
C SER A 175 8.79 -14.37 25.98
N ARG A 176 9.10 -14.58 24.69
CA ARG A 176 9.24 -13.49 23.71
C ARG A 176 7.94 -12.72 23.48
N MET A 177 6.80 -13.41 23.44
CA MET A 177 5.50 -12.76 23.28
C MET A 177 5.17 -11.88 24.48
N HIS A 178 5.42 -12.37 25.70
CA HIS A 178 5.19 -11.60 26.94
C HIS A 178 6.11 -10.38 27.03
N SER A 179 7.38 -10.53 26.61
CA SER A 179 8.32 -9.41 26.51
C SER A 179 7.88 -8.36 25.49
N LEU A 180 7.35 -8.77 24.34
CA LEU A 180 6.85 -7.85 23.31
C LEU A 180 5.59 -7.11 23.77
N GLN A 181 4.72 -7.78 24.54
CA GLN A 181 3.55 -7.14 25.14
C GLN A 181 3.96 -6.06 26.15
N GLN A 182 4.89 -6.37 27.06
CA GLN A 182 5.40 -5.37 28.01
C GLN A 182 6.13 -4.22 27.32
N GLN A 183 6.88 -4.49 26.24
CA GLN A 183 7.50 -3.43 25.45
C GLN A 183 6.47 -2.54 24.74
N GLY A 184 5.37 -3.11 24.24
CA GLY A 184 4.28 -2.36 23.64
C GLY A 184 3.57 -1.44 24.66
N GLU A 185 3.40 -1.91 25.89
CA GLU A 185 2.77 -1.16 26.98
C GLU A 185 3.62 0.06 27.40
N VAL A 186 4.93 -0.13 27.57
CA VAL A 186 5.87 0.97 27.90
C VAL A 186 5.94 2.02 26.81
N ILE A 187 5.91 1.61 25.53
CA ILE A 187 5.90 2.54 24.39
C ILE A 187 4.59 3.34 24.33
N LEU A 188 3.46 2.69 24.65
CA LEU A 188 2.16 3.35 24.65
C LEU A 188 2.04 4.36 25.80
N GLU A 189 2.53 4.01 26.98
CA GLU A 189 2.61 4.89 28.15
C GLU A 189 3.48 6.13 27.86
N THR A 190 4.67 5.93 27.27
CA THR A 190 5.55 7.07 26.89
C THR A 190 4.97 7.94 25.79
N LEU A 191 4.18 7.38 24.86
CA LEU A 191 3.48 8.18 23.84
C LEU A 191 2.33 8.98 24.44
N VAL A 192 1.59 8.41 25.40
CA VAL A 192 0.50 9.11 26.11
C VAL A 192 1.07 10.25 26.95
N ASP A 193 2.15 10.01 27.70
CA ASP A 193 2.83 11.06 28.49
C ASP A 193 3.37 12.18 27.60
N ARG A 194 3.94 11.84 26.45
CA ARG A 194 4.42 12.84 25.49
C ARG A 194 3.28 13.64 24.88
N LEU A 195 2.13 13.03 24.62
CA LEU A 195 0.95 13.72 24.11
C LEU A 195 0.34 14.66 25.15
N ILE A 196 0.29 14.26 26.42
CA ILE A 196 -0.18 15.09 27.53
C ILE A 196 0.74 16.30 27.71
N SER A 197 2.06 16.09 27.71
CA SER A 197 3.05 17.17 27.79
C SER A 197 2.89 18.18 26.64
N GLN A 198 2.65 17.68 25.43
CA GLN A 198 2.54 18.52 24.23
C GLN A 198 1.24 19.33 24.21
N LEU A 199 0.13 18.75 24.70
CA LEU A 199 -1.12 19.48 24.90
C LEU A 199 -1.01 20.57 25.99
N GLN A 200 -0.18 20.34 27.01
CA GLN A 200 0.04 21.30 28.09
C GLN A 200 0.95 22.47 27.66
N GLU A 201 1.96 22.20 26.82
CA GLU A 201 2.75 23.23 26.14
C GLU A 201 1.90 24.08 25.20
N ASP A 202 1.06 23.45 24.37
CA ASP A 202 0.17 24.17 23.46
C ASP A 202 -0.84 25.04 24.22
N ALA A 203 -1.41 24.55 25.32
CA ALA A 203 -2.30 25.33 26.18
C ALA A 203 -1.60 26.56 26.80
N SER A 204 -0.33 26.42 27.21
CA SER A 204 0.46 27.53 27.75
C SER A 204 0.80 28.59 26.69
N SER A 205 1.03 28.17 25.44
CA SER A 205 1.31 29.07 24.30
C SER A 205 0.09 29.89 23.88
N ILE A 206 -1.11 29.31 23.98
CA ILE A 206 -2.39 29.98 23.72
C ILE A 206 -2.66 31.03 24.82
N ASN A 207 -2.31 30.75 26.07
CA ASN A 207 -2.48 31.69 27.17
C ASN A 207 -1.50 32.89 27.07
N ALA A 208 -0.26 32.64 26.64
CA ALA A 208 0.74 33.68 26.41
C ALA A 208 0.39 34.58 25.20
N SER A 209 -0.21 34.03 24.15
CA SER A 209 -0.66 34.80 22.98
C SER A 209 -1.92 35.62 23.30
N ALA A 210 -2.82 35.13 24.14
CA ALA A 210 -3.96 35.91 24.65
C ALA A 210 -3.52 37.10 25.53
N GLN A 211 -2.51 36.93 26.40
CA GLN A 211 -1.97 38.02 27.22
C GLN A 211 -1.25 39.10 26.39
N ASN A 212 -0.55 38.72 25.31
CA ASN A 212 0.07 39.67 24.39
C ASN A 212 -0.96 40.49 23.60
N LEU A 213 -2.08 39.88 23.20
CA LEU A 213 -3.17 40.59 22.53
C LEU A 213 -3.83 41.62 23.46
N VAL A 214 -4.06 41.29 24.73
CA VAL A 214 -4.62 42.24 25.72
C VAL A 214 -3.68 43.43 25.97
N SER A 215 -2.37 43.17 26.03
CA SER A 215 -1.34 44.20 26.22
C SER A 215 -1.26 45.16 25.02
N GLN A 216 -1.42 44.64 23.80
CA GLN A 216 -1.37 45.42 22.56
C GLN A 216 -2.62 46.29 22.35
N TYR A 217 -3.77 45.90 22.91
CA TYR A 217 -4.99 46.73 22.93
C TYR A 217 -4.91 47.87 23.96
N GLN A 218 -4.26 47.67 25.11
CA GLN A 218 -4.07 48.71 26.12
C GLN A 218 -3.08 49.81 25.71
N GLN A 219 -2.08 49.49 24.88
CA GLN A 219 -1.13 50.49 24.35
C GLN A 219 -1.70 51.37 23.23
N ARG A 220 -2.83 50.99 22.61
CA ARG A 220 -3.50 51.80 21.58
C ARG A 220 -4.46 52.87 22.13
N GLN A 221 -4.78 52.86 23.42
CA GLN A 221 -5.74 53.81 24.01
C GLN A 221 -5.10 55.01 24.73
N GLY A 222 -3.77 55.13 24.79
CA GLY A 222 -3.11 56.26 25.45
C GLY A 222 -1.96 56.85 24.64
N GLY A 223 -2.19 58.00 23.99
CA GLY A 223 -1.12 58.99 23.75
C GLY A 223 -0.81 59.40 22.31
N GLN A 224 -1.41 60.52 21.92
CA GLN A 224 -0.94 61.65 21.07
C GLN A 224 -0.47 61.43 19.61
N LEU A 225 -1.10 62.21 18.73
CA LEU A 225 -0.75 62.43 17.33
C LEU A 225 0.58 63.16 17.16
N GLN A 226 1.48 62.63 16.32
CA GLN A 226 2.58 63.36 15.70
C GLN A 226 2.56 63.13 14.17
N PRO A 227 2.87 64.16 13.35
CA PRO A 227 2.85 64.07 11.89
C PRO A 227 4.11 63.34 11.35
N PRO A 228 4.05 62.79 10.12
CA PRO A 228 5.08 61.88 9.62
C PRO A 228 6.35 62.63 9.17
N PRO A 229 7.56 62.05 9.37
CA PRO A 229 8.78 62.57 8.76
C PRO A 229 8.96 62.05 7.33
N VAL A 230 9.53 62.92 6.50
CA VAL A 230 9.87 62.75 5.08
C VAL A 230 10.93 61.64 4.88
N PRO A 231 10.84 60.79 3.82
CA PRO A 231 11.85 59.76 3.56
C PRO A 231 13.15 60.34 2.95
N PRO A 232 14.34 59.80 3.27
CA PRO A 232 15.59 60.19 2.62
C PRO A 232 15.74 59.56 1.22
N VAL A 233 16.43 60.31 0.37
CA VAL A 233 16.81 60.05 -1.02
C VAL A 233 17.57 58.73 -1.20
N ALA A 234 17.23 57.98 -2.26
CA ALA A 234 17.92 56.78 -2.71
C ALA A 234 19.25 57.08 -3.44
N PRO A 235 20.33 56.29 -3.22
CA PRO A 235 21.49 56.25 -4.13
C PRO A 235 21.23 55.38 -5.37
N PRO A 236 22.02 55.53 -6.44
CA PRO A 236 21.65 55.11 -7.79
C PRO A 236 21.75 53.60 -8.05
N THR A 237 20.81 53.15 -8.87
CA THR A 237 20.68 51.87 -9.55
C THR A 237 22.01 51.32 -10.09
N VAL A 238 22.39 50.13 -9.63
CA VAL A 238 23.26 49.22 -10.40
C VAL A 238 22.35 48.19 -11.08
N ALA A 239 22.39 48.17 -12.41
CA ALA A 239 21.64 47.24 -13.24
C ALA A 239 22.11 45.78 -12.97
N PRO A 240 21.19 44.82 -12.71
CA PRO A 240 21.55 43.41 -12.74
C PRO A 240 21.84 42.95 -14.17
N PRO A 241 22.76 41.98 -14.38
CA PRO A 241 23.03 41.43 -15.69
C PRO A 241 21.76 40.80 -16.28
N GLN A 242 21.51 41.07 -17.56
CA GLN A 242 20.44 40.43 -18.33
C GLN A 242 20.61 38.91 -18.27
N THR A 243 19.77 38.24 -17.49
CA THR A 243 19.59 36.79 -17.61
C THR A 243 18.91 36.50 -18.93
N ALA A 244 19.58 35.70 -19.76
CA ALA A 244 19.04 35.13 -20.99
C ALA A 244 17.63 34.56 -20.78
N PRO A 245 16.75 34.63 -21.79
CA PRO A 245 15.37 34.16 -21.67
C PRO A 245 15.37 32.67 -21.32
N THR A 246 14.84 32.36 -20.14
CA THR A 246 14.47 31.00 -19.74
C THR A 246 13.41 30.50 -20.74
N PRO A 247 13.55 29.31 -21.35
CA PRO A 247 12.50 28.76 -22.21
C PRO A 247 11.21 28.67 -21.41
N ALA A 248 10.21 29.45 -21.83
CA ALA A 248 8.88 29.41 -21.28
C ALA A 248 8.36 27.96 -21.29
N ALA A 249 7.69 27.56 -20.21
CA ALA A 249 6.88 26.36 -20.21
C ALA A 249 5.96 26.38 -21.45
N PRO A 250 5.70 25.24 -22.11
CA PRO A 250 4.75 25.20 -23.22
C PRO A 250 3.46 25.87 -22.75
N PRO A 251 2.92 26.84 -23.52
CA PRO A 251 1.70 27.53 -23.13
C PRO A 251 0.62 26.47 -22.90
N ALA A 252 -0.11 26.60 -21.79
CA ALA A 252 -1.35 25.88 -21.62
C ALA A 252 -2.19 26.19 -22.86
N ALA A 253 -2.50 25.18 -23.65
CA ALA A 253 -3.28 25.36 -24.85
C ALA A 253 -4.62 25.98 -24.43
N GLU A 254 -4.83 27.24 -24.77
CA GLU A 254 -6.16 27.80 -24.98
C GLU A 254 -6.74 27.10 -26.22
N GLY A 255 -7.00 25.80 -26.08
CA GLY A 255 -7.56 24.97 -27.13
C GLY A 255 -9.06 25.14 -27.14
N GLU A 256 -9.65 25.15 -28.33
CA GLU A 256 -11.09 25.04 -28.51
C GLU A 256 -11.68 23.98 -27.57
N PRO A 257 -12.86 24.21 -26.97
CA PRO A 257 -13.44 23.33 -25.94
C PRO A 257 -13.47 21.84 -26.34
N ASN A 258 -13.58 21.55 -27.65
CA ASN A 258 -13.55 20.20 -28.20
C ASN A 258 -12.19 19.49 -28.02
N LEU A 259 -11.07 20.21 -28.12
CA LEU A 259 -9.73 19.63 -27.97
C LEU A 259 -9.46 19.24 -26.50
N PHE A 260 -9.92 20.07 -25.57
CA PHE A 260 -9.85 19.78 -24.13
C PHE A 260 -10.68 18.56 -23.74
N VAL A 261 -11.94 18.49 -24.18
CA VAL A 261 -12.83 17.34 -23.94
C VAL A 261 -12.25 16.07 -24.57
N THR A 262 -11.67 16.17 -25.76
CA THR A 262 -10.97 15.05 -26.41
C THR A 262 -9.80 14.56 -25.56
N GLY A 263 -8.97 15.48 -25.04
CA GLY A 263 -7.88 15.12 -24.14
C GLY A 263 -8.35 14.46 -22.85
N LEU A 264 -9.43 14.96 -22.25
CA LEU A 264 -10.04 14.37 -21.06
C LEU A 264 -10.53 12.95 -21.32
N MET A 265 -11.24 12.74 -22.43
CA MET A 265 -11.73 11.43 -22.86
C MET A 265 -10.56 10.45 -23.11
N LEU A 266 -9.47 10.90 -23.74
CA LEU A 266 -8.28 10.07 -23.97
C LEU A 266 -7.65 9.58 -22.66
N VAL A 267 -7.45 10.46 -21.67
CA VAL A 267 -6.85 10.06 -20.38
C VAL A 267 -7.81 9.19 -19.56
N LEU A 268 -9.12 9.46 -19.58
CA LEU A 268 -10.12 8.62 -18.95
C LEU A 268 -10.13 7.22 -19.56
N PHE A 269 -10.17 7.13 -20.88
CA PHE A 269 -10.19 5.85 -21.59
C PHE A 269 -8.88 5.07 -21.40
N SER A 270 -7.75 5.77 -21.32
CA SER A 270 -6.47 5.16 -20.91
C SER A 270 -6.57 4.55 -19.50
N SER A 271 -7.13 5.28 -18.53
CA SER A 271 -7.29 4.82 -17.15
C SER A 271 -8.22 3.60 -17.05
N VAL A 272 -9.30 3.56 -17.83
CA VAL A 272 -10.18 2.38 -17.98
C VAL A 272 -9.40 1.21 -18.56
N THR A 273 -8.61 1.44 -19.61
CA THR A 273 -7.81 0.39 -20.25
C THR A 273 -6.79 -0.21 -19.28
N ILE A 274 -6.10 0.62 -18.49
CA ILE A 274 -5.15 0.17 -17.46
C ILE A 274 -5.87 -0.60 -16.35
N SER A 275 -7.05 -0.15 -15.92
CA SER A 275 -7.85 -0.85 -14.91
C SER A 275 -8.32 -2.21 -15.44
N PHE A 276 -8.78 -2.28 -16.69
CA PHE A 276 -9.16 -3.51 -17.36
C PHE A 276 -7.97 -4.47 -17.51
N GLN A 277 -6.78 -3.95 -17.80
CA GLN A 277 -5.55 -4.75 -17.83
C GLN A 277 -5.31 -5.48 -16.49
N ASN A 278 -5.55 -4.82 -15.35
CA ASN A 278 -5.44 -5.45 -14.03
C ASN A 278 -6.46 -6.59 -13.86
N ILE A 279 -7.69 -6.42 -14.36
CA ILE A 279 -8.72 -7.47 -14.34
C ILE A 279 -8.30 -8.67 -15.18
N VAL A 280 -7.76 -8.45 -16.38
CA VAL A 280 -7.28 -9.53 -17.24
C VAL A 280 -6.14 -10.31 -16.56
N THR A 281 -5.18 -9.60 -15.96
CA THR A 281 -4.12 -10.24 -15.17
C THR A 281 -4.70 -11.07 -14.02
N ARG A 282 -5.71 -10.54 -13.32
CA ARG A 282 -6.41 -11.26 -12.24
C ARG A 282 -7.06 -12.56 -12.74
N ILE A 283 -7.76 -12.51 -13.88
CA ILE A 283 -8.41 -13.69 -14.49
C ILE A 283 -7.35 -14.73 -14.88
N ILE A 284 -6.20 -14.31 -15.44
CA ILE A 284 -5.14 -15.27 -15.81
C ILE A 284 -4.61 -16.02 -14.57
N LEU A 285 -4.41 -15.29 -13.46
CA LEU A 285 -3.74 -15.79 -12.25
C LEU A 285 -4.65 -16.44 -11.21
N SER A 286 -5.96 -16.21 -11.28
CA SER A 286 -6.93 -16.70 -10.31
C SER A 286 -8.25 -17.01 -10.99
N LYS A 287 -8.89 -18.11 -10.57
CA LYS A 287 -10.19 -18.48 -11.08
C LYS A 287 -11.22 -17.42 -10.65
N GLN A 288 -11.97 -16.88 -11.61
CA GLN A 288 -12.96 -15.84 -11.39
C GLN A 288 -14.29 -16.23 -12.02
N THR A 289 -15.40 -15.71 -11.49
CA THR A 289 -16.71 -15.88 -12.10
C THR A 289 -17.03 -14.64 -12.92
N ILE A 290 -16.91 -14.75 -14.24
CA ILE A 290 -17.15 -13.64 -15.16
C ILE A 290 -18.65 -13.35 -15.25
N LEU A 291 -19.03 -12.09 -14.98
CA LEU A 291 -20.41 -11.58 -15.01
C LEU A 291 -21.41 -12.45 -14.20
N GLY A 292 -20.93 -13.21 -13.20
CA GLY A 292 -21.75 -14.11 -12.40
C GLY A 292 -22.28 -15.35 -13.16
N MET A 293 -21.84 -15.59 -14.39
CA MET A 293 -22.38 -16.64 -15.26
C MET A 293 -21.39 -17.76 -15.57
N VAL A 294 -20.11 -17.45 -15.78
CA VAL A 294 -19.11 -18.44 -16.22
C VAL A 294 -17.84 -18.35 -15.40
N ASP A 295 -17.43 -19.48 -14.82
CA ASP A 295 -16.16 -19.64 -14.13
C ASP A 295 -15.01 -19.76 -15.14
N ILE A 296 -14.20 -18.72 -15.26
CA ILE A 296 -13.07 -18.64 -16.19
C ILE A 296 -11.85 -18.10 -15.44
N GLY A 297 -10.66 -18.59 -15.78
CA GLY A 297 -9.40 -18.10 -15.25
C GLY A 297 -8.69 -19.08 -14.33
N GLY A 298 -7.62 -18.62 -13.69
CA GLY A 298 -6.72 -19.49 -12.94
C GLY A 298 -5.94 -20.44 -13.84
N PHE A 299 -5.63 -19.99 -15.07
CA PHE A 299 -4.86 -20.77 -16.05
C PHE A 299 -3.45 -21.07 -15.54
N ILE A 300 -2.93 -20.21 -14.68
CA ILE A 300 -1.60 -20.36 -14.10
C ILE A 300 -1.62 -19.87 -12.64
N SER A 301 -0.85 -20.53 -11.76
CA SER A 301 -0.86 -20.18 -10.34
C SER A 301 -0.14 -18.85 -10.08
N PRO A 302 -0.55 -18.09 -9.05
CA PRO A 302 -0.04 -16.76 -8.75
C PRO A 302 1.33 -16.80 -8.04
N SER A 303 2.35 -17.23 -8.79
CA SER A 303 3.74 -17.34 -8.34
C SER A 303 4.65 -16.33 -9.05
N PHE A 304 5.87 -16.17 -8.53
CA PHE A 304 6.90 -15.34 -9.14
C PHE A 304 7.23 -15.79 -10.57
N ASN A 305 7.52 -17.09 -10.75
CA ASN A 305 7.95 -17.67 -12.02
C ASN A 305 6.86 -17.54 -13.10
N ASN A 306 5.61 -17.76 -12.72
CA ASN A 306 4.47 -17.65 -13.61
C ASN A 306 4.16 -16.19 -13.98
N SER A 307 4.39 -15.26 -13.07
CA SER A 307 4.30 -13.82 -13.36
C SER A 307 5.35 -13.42 -14.40
N LEU A 308 6.59 -13.93 -14.30
CA LEU A 308 7.64 -13.70 -15.29
C LEU A 308 7.24 -14.21 -16.67
N LEU A 309 6.61 -15.38 -16.76
CA LEU A 309 6.11 -15.93 -18.03
C LEU A 309 5.09 -14.98 -18.68
N ILE A 310 4.09 -14.50 -17.93
CA ILE A 310 3.08 -13.58 -18.47
C ILE A 310 3.73 -12.27 -18.92
N LEU A 311 4.68 -11.72 -18.14
CA LEU A 311 5.45 -10.54 -18.54
C LEU A 311 6.22 -10.81 -19.84
N ALA A 312 6.93 -11.93 -19.92
CA ALA A 312 7.71 -12.29 -21.10
C ALA A 312 6.82 -12.42 -22.34
N MET A 313 5.68 -13.09 -22.24
CA MET A 313 4.73 -13.24 -23.34
C MET A 313 4.16 -11.88 -23.79
N ARG A 314 3.71 -11.06 -22.84
CA ARG A 314 3.19 -9.71 -23.11
C ARG A 314 4.24 -8.82 -23.78
N TYR A 315 5.44 -8.73 -23.21
CA TYR A 315 6.48 -7.83 -23.70
C TYR A 315 7.19 -8.34 -24.97
N SER A 316 7.10 -9.64 -25.28
CA SER A 316 7.52 -10.18 -26.58
C SER A 316 6.72 -9.60 -27.75
N LEU A 317 5.48 -9.18 -27.50
CA LEU A 317 4.64 -8.47 -28.48
C LEU A 317 4.77 -6.95 -28.33
N VAL A 318 4.71 -6.44 -27.10
CA VAL A 318 4.70 -4.98 -26.84
C VAL A 318 6.02 -4.32 -27.25
N ALA A 319 7.17 -4.88 -26.88
CA ALA A 319 8.47 -4.25 -27.14
C ALA A 319 8.78 -4.06 -28.63
N PRO A 320 8.68 -5.07 -29.52
CA PRO A 320 8.96 -4.87 -30.94
C PRO A 320 7.95 -3.94 -31.62
N ILE A 321 6.65 -4.06 -31.30
CA ILE A 321 5.62 -3.19 -31.88
C ILE A 321 5.83 -1.74 -31.44
N MET A 322 6.20 -1.52 -30.17
CA MET A 322 6.55 -0.19 -29.68
C MET A 322 7.79 0.37 -30.38
N ALA A 323 8.83 -0.45 -30.57
CA ALA A 323 10.10 -0.04 -31.18
C ALA A 323 10.00 0.27 -32.69
N PHE A 324 9.29 -0.58 -33.45
CA PHE A 324 9.30 -0.52 -34.91
C PHE A 324 8.06 0.14 -35.52
N LEU A 325 6.90 0.07 -34.86
CA LEU A 325 5.65 0.63 -35.41
C LEU A 325 5.25 1.92 -34.71
N ILE A 326 5.10 1.92 -33.38
CA ILE A 326 4.48 3.05 -32.68
C ILE A 326 5.46 4.22 -32.48
N ALA A 327 6.62 3.97 -31.86
CA ALA A 327 7.54 5.04 -31.51
C ALA A 327 8.07 5.82 -32.73
N PRO A 328 8.45 5.19 -33.86
CA PRO A 328 8.88 5.92 -35.05
C PRO A 328 7.75 6.74 -35.70
N ARG A 329 6.49 6.29 -35.59
CA ARG A 329 5.31 7.04 -36.08
C ARG A 329 5.00 8.26 -35.23
N ILE A 330 5.19 8.17 -33.91
CA ILE A 330 5.01 9.32 -33.00
C ILE A 330 6.21 10.27 -33.07
N TYR A 331 7.42 9.73 -33.17
CA TYR A 331 8.68 10.48 -33.18
C TYR A 331 9.69 9.86 -34.15
N PRO A 332 9.86 10.42 -35.36
CA PRO A 332 10.72 9.85 -36.40
C PRO A 332 12.18 9.64 -35.98
N ASN A 333 12.70 10.49 -35.10
CA ASN A 333 14.09 10.43 -34.61
C ASN A 333 14.30 9.40 -33.48
N THR A 334 13.31 8.57 -33.15
CA THR A 334 13.38 7.58 -32.05
C THR A 334 14.67 6.76 -32.09
N TRP A 335 14.97 6.12 -33.21
CA TRP A 335 16.15 5.26 -33.34
C TRP A 335 17.47 6.03 -33.30
N ARG A 336 17.47 7.26 -33.81
CA ARG A 336 18.64 8.14 -33.76
C ARG A 336 18.97 8.51 -32.31
N ASP A 337 17.96 8.83 -31.51
CA ASP A 337 18.14 9.20 -30.10
C ASP A 337 18.53 8.01 -29.23
N ILE A 338 17.97 6.82 -29.50
CA ILE A 338 18.40 5.57 -28.84
C ILE A 338 19.87 5.28 -29.17
N LYS A 339 20.27 5.38 -30.45
CA LYS A 339 21.66 5.15 -30.85
C LYS A 339 22.63 6.15 -30.19
N GLN A 340 22.20 7.40 -30.01
CA GLN A 340 22.99 8.41 -29.31
C GLN A 340 23.21 8.10 -27.82
N LEU A 341 22.36 7.30 -27.17
CA LEU A 341 22.58 6.89 -25.78
C LEU A 341 23.87 6.07 -25.63
N TRP A 342 24.34 5.43 -26.69
CA TRP A 342 25.58 4.65 -26.69
C TRP A 342 26.85 5.51 -26.71
N ASN A 343 26.72 6.83 -26.96
CA ASN A 343 27.86 7.73 -26.95
C ASN A 343 28.42 7.89 -25.52
N PRO A 344 29.75 7.94 -25.35
CA PRO A 344 30.39 8.10 -24.04
C PRO A 344 29.84 9.29 -23.23
N GLU A 345 29.56 10.41 -23.91
CA GLU A 345 29.01 11.64 -23.32
C GLU A 345 27.60 11.47 -22.72
N LYS A 346 26.82 10.50 -23.22
CA LYS A 346 25.44 10.25 -22.78
C LYS A 346 25.30 9.02 -21.88
N ARG A 347 26.40 8.40 -21.44
CA ARG A 347 26.39 7.22 -20.56
C ARG A 347 25.59 7.42 -19.27
N GLY A 348 25.67 8.61 -18.68
CA GLY A 348 24.87 8.95 -17.51
C GLY A 348 23.36 8.98 -17.78
N LEU A 349 22.92 9.29 -19.00
CA LEU A 349 21.51 9.18 -19.40
C LEU A 349 21.14 7.72 -19.71
N LEU A 350 22.03 6.97 -20.37
CA LEU A 350 21.83 5.54 -20.63
C LEU A 350 21.57 4.76 -19.33
N TRP A 351 22.38 4.97 -18.29
CA TRP A 351 22.17 4.31 -16.99
C TRP A 351 20.84 4.68 -16.33
N VAL A 352 20.38 5.93 -16.47
CA VAL A 352 19.08 6.36 -15.94
C VAL A 352 17.94 5.65 -16.67
N VAL A 353 18.00 5.56 -18.00
CA VAL A 353 16.94 4.94 -18.82
C VAL A 353 16.93 3.41 -18.70
N VAL A 354 18.10 2.77 -18.62
CA VAL A 354 18.19 1.33 -18.38
C VAL A 354 17.78 0.99 -16.95
N GLY A 355 18.24 1.78 -15.98
CA GLY A 355 17.85 1.64 -14.57
C GLY A 355 16.35 1.78 -14.37
N SER A 356 15.70 2.72 -15.08
CA SER A 356 14.24 2.84 -15.01
C SER A 356 13.53 1.61 -15.57
N GLY A 357 14.07 0.99 -16.62
CA GLY A 357 13.54 -0.24 -17.19
C GLY A 357 13.62 -1.40 -16.19
N PHE A 358 14.70 -1.47 -15.41
CA PHE A 358 14.83 -2.43 -14.31
C PHE A 358 13.78 -2.19 -13.21
N PHE A 359 13.62 -0.95 -12.74
CA PHE A 359 12.59 -0.63 -11.73
C PHE A 359 11.18 -0.93 -12.23
N LEU A 360 10.89 -0.65 -13.50
CA LEU A 360 9.63 -0.99 -14.13
C LEU A 360 9.41 -2.51 -14.15
N PHE A 361 10.42 -3.29 -14.54
CA PHE A 361 10.38 -4.74 -14.52
C PHE A 361 10.06 -5.31 -13.13
N VAL A 362 10.81 -4.90 -12.11
CA VAL A 362 10.59 -5.38 -10.73
C VAL A 362 9.20 -5.00 -10.23
N SER A 363 8.76 -3.77 -10.52
CA SER A 363 7.41 -3.31 -10.17
C SER A 363 6.32 -4.15 -10.82
N GLN A 364 6.45 -4.45 -12.13
CA GLN A 364 5.50 -5.28 -12.87
C GLN A 364 5.47 -6.73 -12.36
N CYS A 365 6.62 -7.29 -11.96
CA CYS A 365 6.65 -8.62 -11.35
C CYS A 365 5.85 -8.66 -10.05
N PHE A 366 6.06 -7.69 -9.17
CA PHE A 366 5.39 -7.65 -7.88
C PHE A 366 3.89 -7.38 -7.99
N ILE A 367 3.44 -6.50 -8.89
CA ILE A 367 1.99 -6.24 -9.04
C ILE A 367 1.25 -7.46 -9.60
N TYR A 368 1.90 -8.29 -10.44
CA TYR A 368 1.27 -9.52 -10.93
C TYR A 368 1.09 -10.53 -9.80
N ILE A 369 2.11 -10.73 -8.96
CA ILE A 369 2.00 -11.57 -7.76
C ILE A 369 0.88 -11.04 -6.85
N ALA A 370 0.80 -9.72 -6.68
CA ALA A 370 -0.23 -9.08 -5.87
C ALA A 370 -1.64 -9.34 -6.39
N LEU A 371 -1.86 -9.10 -7.68
CA LEU A 371 -3.13 -9.34 -8.34
C LEU A 371 -3.52 -10.83 -8.31
N GLY A 372 -2.57 -11.75 -8.23
CA GLY A 372 -2.87 -13.16 -8.04
C GLY A 372 -3.27 -13.56 -6.61
N ASN A 373 -2.84 -12.80 -5.60
CA ASN A 373 -2.97 -13.18 -4.19
C ASN A 373 -3.89 -12.29 -3.35
N ALA A 374 -4.30 -11.12 -3.85
CA ALA A 374 -5.22 -10.19 -3.20
C ALA A 374 -6.33 -9.74 -4.16
N PRO A 375 -7.50 -9.31 -3.65
CA PRO A 375 -8.54 -8.71 -4.47
C PRO A 375 -8.01 -7.52 -5.27
N THR A 376 -8.46 -7.38 -6.51
CA THR A 376 -7.86 -6.46 -7.50
C THR A 376 -7.88 -5.01 -7.01
N GLY A 377 -9.04 -4.57 -6.51
CA GLY A 377 -9.21 -3.22 -5.96
C GLY A 377 -8.28 -2.92 -4.78
N VAL A 378 -8.08 -3.91 -3.90
CA VAL A 378 -7.19 -3.81 -2.73
C VAL A 378 -5.73 -3.73 -3.17
N ALA A 379 -5.28 -4.64 -4.04
CA ALA A 379 -3.91 -4.65 -4.55
C ALA A 379 -3.56 -3.33 -5.25
N THR A 380 -4.47 -2.79 -6.07
CA THR A 380 -4.28 -1.49 -6.72
C THR A 380 -4.28 -0.33 -5.72
N ALA A 381 -5.15 -0.33 -4.71
CA ALA A 381 -5.13 0.70 -3.67
C ALA A 381 -3.80 0.72 -2.90
N ILE A 382 -3.24 -0.45 -2.55
CA ILE A 382 -1.94 -0.56 -1.90
C ILE A 382 -0.81 -0.11 -2.82
N PHE A 383 -0.83 -0.51 -4.09
CA PHE A 383 0.14 -0.07 -5.09
C PHE A 383 0.21 1.46 -5.21
N PHE A 384 -0.93 2.13 -5.05
CA PHE A 384 -1.03 3.59 -5.04
C PHE A 384 -0.38 4.27 -3.82
N ILE A 385 0.42 3.57 -3.01
CA ILE A 385 1.42 4.21 -2.15
C ILE A 385 2.54 4.90 -2.96
N PHE A 386 2.74 4.52 -4.23
CA PHE A 386 3.84 5.01 -5.06
C PHE A 386 3.94 6.54 -5.17
N PRO A 387 2.86 7.36 -5.24
CA PRO A 387 3.02 8.81 -5.33
C PRO A 387 3.61 9.39 -4.03
N THR A 388 3.33 8.82 -2.86
CA THR A 388 3.97 9.23 -1.59
C THR A 388 5.45 8.95 -1.62
N VAL A 389 5.80 7.71 -1.97
CA VAL A 389 7.20 7.29 -2.07
C VAL A 389 7.92 8.14 -3.12
N THR A 390 7.24 8.47 -4.22
CA THR A 390 7.76 9.36 -5.26
C THR A 390 8.04 10.75 -4.70
N VAL A 391 7.14 11.36 -3.93
CA VAL A 391 7.41 12.69 -3.33
C VAL A 391 8.57 12.62 -2.32
N LEU A 392 8.67 11.55 -1.54
CA LEU A 392 9.77 11.36 -0.60
C LEU A 392 11.12 11.19 -1.32
N LEU A 393 11.16 10.37 -2.37
CA LEU A 393 12.35 10.20 -3.20
C LEU A 393 12.69 11.48 -3.96
N ALA A 394 11.69 12.24 -4.42
CA ALA A 394 11.90 13.53 -5.06
C ALA A 394 12.52 14.54 -4.08
N TRP A 395 12.11 14.53 -2.80
CA TRP A 395 12.76 15.34 -1.78
C TRP A 395 14.22 14.93 -1.57
N LEU A 396 14.51 13.62 -1.52
CA LEU A 396 15.87 13.11 -1.36
C LEU A 396 16.78 13.43 -2.56
N VAL A 397 16.25 13.31 -3.78
CA VAL A 397 17.02 13.47 -5.02
C VAL A 397 17.11 14.94 -5.48
N PHE A 398 16.05 15.73 -5.26
CA PHE A 398 15.94 17.10 -5.76
C PHE A 398 15.92 18.18 -4.66
N GLY A 399 15.88 17.80 -3.37
CA GLY A 399 15.89 18.74 -2.24
C GLY A 399 14.57 19.48 -2.00
N SER A 400 13.48 19.15 -2.69
CA SER A 400 12.18 19.81 -2.56
C SER A 400 11.44 19.36 -1.30
N ARG A 401 11.41 20.20 -0.24
CA ARG A 401 10.82 19.82 1.05
C ARG A 401 9.32 19.43 0.92
N PRO A 402 8.89 18.28 1.48
CA PRO A 402 7.48 17.92 1.54
C PRO A 402 6.69 18.89 2.45
N SER A 403 5.41 19.15 2.15
CA SER A 403 4.57 20.03 3.01
C SER A 403 4.02 19.23 4.18
N ALA A 404 3.64 19.91 5.26
CA ALA A 404 2.88 19.31 6.36
C ALA A 404 1.58 18.64 5.89
N ILE A 405 0.96 19.18 4.82
CA ILE A 405 -0.20 18.58 4.15
C ILE A 405 0.14 17.19 3.59
N LEU A 406 1.35 17.00 3.05
CA LEU A 406 1.80 15.70 2.57
C LEU A 406 1.93 14.68 3.72
N ALA A 407 2.40 15.09 4.90
CA ALA A 407 2.54 14.21 6.06
C ALA A 407 1.18 13.69 6.56
N LEU A 408 0.17 14.57 6.64
CA LEU A 408 -1.21 14.15 6.94
C LEU A 408 -1.76 13.23 5.84
N ALA A 409 -1.44 13.53 4.58
CA ALA A 409 -1.83 12.74 3.42
C ALA A 409 -1.22 11.32 3.47
N VAL A 410 0.04 11.18 3.88
CA VAL A 410 0.70 9.89 4.11
C VAL A 410 -0.07 9.05 5.14
N ALA A 411 -0.45 9.65 6.27
CA ALA A 411 -1.21 8.96 7.32
C ALA A 411 -2.57 8.45 6.82
N THR A 412 -3.27 9.24 6.00
CA THR A 412 -4.54 8.81 5.41
C THR A 412 -4.38 7.59 4.50
N ILE A 413 -3.35 7.50 3.66
CA ILE A 413 -3.15 6.29 2.82
C ILE A 413 -2.94 5.06 3.66
N TYR A 414 -2.10 5.14 4.69
CA TYR A 414 -1.83 3.98 5.53
C TYR A 414 -3.09 3.52 6.27
N LEU A 415 -3.96 4.46 6.68
CA LEU A 415 -5.28 4.15 7.20
C LEU A 415 -6.18 3.51 6.13
N GLY A 416 -6.21 4.05 4.92
CA GLY A 416 -7.00 3.52 3.80
C GLY A 416 -6.56 2.10 3.42
N VAL A 417 -5.26 1.88 3.29
CA VAL A 417 -4.64 0.57 3.08
C VAL A 417 -4.97 -0.38 4.22
N PHE A 418 -4.87 0.06 5.48
CA PHE A 418 -5.24 -0.76 6.63
C PHE A 418 -6.71 -1.19 6.57
N LEU A 419 -7.63 -0.28 6.22
CA LEU A 419 -9.06 -0.57 6.05
C LEU A 419 -9.35 -1.55 4.91
N THR A 420 -8.46 -1.67 3.92
CA THR A 420 -8.60 -2.68 2.85
C THR A 420 -8.29 -4.10 3.30
N ILE A 421 -7.65 -4.29 4.46
CA ILE A 421 -7.31 -5.61 4.99
C ILE A 421 -8.58 -6.25 5.61
N PRO A 422 -9.05 -7.41 5.12
CA PRO A 422 -10.18 -8.08 5.73
C PRO A 422 -9.82 -8.55 7.15
N ALA A 423 -10.68 -8.27 8.14
CA ALA A 423 -10.47 -8.67 9.53
C ALA A 423 -10.26 -10.20 9.67
N GLU A 424 -10.97 -10.99 8.87
CA GLU A 424 -10.84 -12.45 8.82
C GLU A 424 -9.42 -12.91 8.45
N ARG A 425 -8.71 -12.16 7.60
CA ARG A 425 -7.34 -12.46 7.17
C ARG A 425 -6.30 -12.11 8.23
N LEU A 426 -6.56 -11.11 9.07
CA LEU A 426 -5.71 -10.80 10.24
C LEU A 426 -5.81 -11.88 11.33
N THR A 427 -6.94 -12.62 11.35
CA THR A 427 -7.21 -13.67 12.33
C THR A 427 -6.90 -15.10 11.84
N GLY A 428 -6.25 -15.26 10.68
CA GLY A 428 -5.85 -16.56 10.12
C GLY A 428 -6.99 -17.36 9.49
N GLY A 429 -8.06 -16.70 9.03
CA GLY A 429 -9.21 -17.36 8.40
C GLY A 429 -8.87 -18.03 7.05
N PRO A 430 -9.61 -19.09 6.66
CA PRO A 430 -9.43 -19.77 5.38
C PRO A 430 -9.88 -18.85 4.25
N GLY A 431 -8.95 -18.47 3.38
CA GLY A 431 -9.30 -17.72 2.18
C GLY A 431 -8.35 -18.06 1.04
N ASN A 432 -8.88 -18.10 -0.19
CA ASN A 432 -8.09 -18.34 -1.39
C ASN A 432 -6.97 -17.30 -1.52
N GLY A 433 -5.72 -17.76 -1.61
CA GLY A 433 -4.54 -16.92 -1.83
C GLY A 433 -3.88 -16.37 -0.57
N ASN A 434 -2.57 -16.10 -0.67
CA ASN A 434 -1.77 -15.54 0.42
C ASN A 434 -1.94 -14.02 0.47
N PHE A 435 -3.01 -13.53 1.12
CA PHE A 435 -3.31 -12.09 1.17
C PHE A 435 -2.12 -11.24 1.64
N LEU A 436 -1.37 -11.71 2.65
CA LEU A 436 -0.17 -11.03 3.14
C LEU A 436 0.89 -10.90 2.05
N LEU A 437 1.15 -11.98 1.29
CA LEU A 437 2.05 -11.94 0.13
C LEU A 437 1.54 -10.93 -0.91
N GLY A 438 0.23 -10.93 -1.18
CA GLY A 438 -0.40 -9.99 -2.10
C GLY A 438 -0.24 -8.52 -1.68
N ALA A 439 -0.48 -8.21 -0.40
CA ALA A 439 -0.31 -6.86 0.16
C ALA A 439 1.16 -6.41 0.15
N MET A 440 2.09 -7.28 0.58
CA MET A 440 3.52 -6.97 0.61
C MET A 440 4.07 -6.73 -0.80
N THR A 441 3.68 -7.56 -1.76
CA THR A 441 4.10 -7.39 -3.16
C THR A 441 3.43 -6.18 -3.80
N ALA A 442 2.17 -5.85 -3.49
CA ALA A 442 1.57 -4.59 -3.95
C ALA A 442 2.33 -3.36 -3.45
N ALA A 443 2.70 -3.34 -2.17
CA ALA A 443 3.49 -2.27 -1.58
C ALA A 443 4.89 -2.19 -2.20
N ALA A 444 5.59 -3.33 -2.34
CA ALA A 444 6.89 -3.41 -2.99
C ALA A 444 6.84 -2.96 -4.46
N SER A 445 5.74 -3.27 -5.16
CA SER A 445 5.50 -2.78 -6.51
C SER A 445 5.37 -1.25 -6.54
N GLY A 446 4.63 -0.66 -5.59
CA GLY A 446 4.49 0.79 -5.48
C GLY A 446 5.81 1.50 -5.17
N VAL A 447 6.63 0.93 -4.27
CA VAL A 447 7.96 1.48 -3.94
C VAL A 447 8.89 1.43 -5.15
N THR A 448 8.95 0.31 -5.87
CA THR A 448 9.80 0.16 -7.05
C THR A 448 9.29 1.00 -8.23
N PHE A 449 7.96 1.16 -8.37
CA PHE A 449 7.36 2.05 -9.36
C PHE A 449 7.73 3.52 -9.11
N ALA A 450 7.82 3.95 -7.85
CA ALA A 450 8.29 5.30 -7.52
C ALA A 450 9.73 5.54 -8.00
N GLY A 451 10.60 4.54 -7.91
CA GLY A 451 11.95 4.58 -8.50
C GLY A 451 11.92 4.78 -10.03
N TYR A 452 11.05 4.04 -10.73
CA TYR A 452 10.80 4.23 -12.16
C TYR A 452 10.33 5.66 -12.48
N VAL A 453 9.37 6.20 -11.70
CA VAL A 453 8.83 7.56 -11.89
C VAL A 453 9.92 8.62 -11.70
N ILE A 454 10.75 8.51 -10.66
CA ILE A 454 11.85 9.46 -10.41
C ILE A 454 12.88 9.44 -11.55
N LEU A 455 13.30 8.25 -12.00
CA LEU A 455 14.23 8.14 -13.13
C LEU A 455 13.61 8.67 -14.43
N THR A 456 12.30 8.48 -14.63
CA THR A 456 11.55 9.11 -15.74
C THR A 456 11.65 10.64 -15.66
N GLN A 457 11.45 11.23 -14.48
CA GLN A 457 11.57 12.67 -14.26
C GLN A 457 12.99 13.18 -14.54
N VAL A 458 14.02 12.46 -14.09
CA VAL A 458 15.43 12.78 -14.36
C VAL A 458 15.72 12.76 -15.87
N SER A 459 15.24 11.75 -16.60
CA SER A 459 15.35 11.70 -18.06
C SER A 459 14.62 12.86 -18.75
N GLY A 460 13.45 13.25 -18.23
CA GLY A 460 12.68 14.40 -18.72
C GLY A 460 13.42 15.73 -18.54
N MET A 461 14.10 15.94 -17.41
CA MET A 461 14.94 17.14 -17.20
C MET A 461 16.10 17.22 -18.19
N LYS A 462 16.61 16.07 -18.63
CA LYS A 462 17.64 15.97 -19.68
C LYS A 462 17.05 16.08 -21.10
N LYS A 463 15.77 16.47 -21.24
CA LYS A 463 15.02 16.65 -22.49
C LYS A 463 14.99 15.40 -23.39
N PHE A 464 15.02 14.22 -22.80
CA PHE A 464 14.90 12.97 -23.56
C PHE A 464 13.45 12.69 -23.92
N HIS A 465 13.18 12.41 -25.20
CA HIS A 465 11.81 12.27 -25.69
C HIS A 465 11.10 11.02 -25.09
N PRO A 466 9.81 11.07 -24.73
CA PRO A 466 9.09 9.95 -24.11
C PRO A 466 9.00 8.68 -24.98
N ALA A 467 8.98 8.83 -26.30
CA ALA A 467 8.91 7.70 -27.24
C ALA A 467 10.15 6.78 -27.17
N PRO A 468 11.39 7.26 -27.42
CA PRO A 468 12.59 6.43 -27.27
C PRO A 468 12.80 5.97 -25.82
N TYR A 469 12.41 6.78 -24.83
CA TYR A 469 12.41 6.36 -23.42
C TYR A 469 11.59 5.09 -23.20
N THR A 470 10.35 5.06 -23.69
CA THR A 470 9.46 3.91 -23.52
C THR A 470 9.96 2.68 -24.26
N VAL A 471 10.51 2.85 -25.47
CA VAL A 471 11.11 1.73 -26.23
C VAL A 471 12.21 1.05 -25.42
N VAL A 472 13.13 1.83 -24.84
CA VAL A 472 14.21 1.26 -24.02
C VAL A 472 13.65 0.59 -22.77
N ASN A 473 12.73 1.22 -22.04
CA ASN A 473 12.14 0.64 -20.83
C ASN A 473 11.42 -0.69 -21.11
N PHE A 474 10.59 -0.75 -22.16
CA PHE A 474 9.88 -1.97 -22.54
C PHE A 474 10.84 -3.05 -23.05
N THR A 475 11.89 -2.68 -23.78
CA THR A 475 12.92 -3.62 -24.22
C THR A 475 13.72 -4.18 -23.05
N VAL A 476 14.14 -3.34 -22.09
CA VAL A 476 14.81 -3.79 -20.87
C VAL A 476 13.90 -4.71 -20.06
N THR A 477 12.63 -4.34 -19.88
CA THR A 477 11.63 -5.17 -19.18
C THR A 477 11.48 -6.53 -19.85
N TRP A 478 11.41 -6.55 -21.19
CA TRP A 478 11.32 -7.77 -21.97
C TRP A 478 12.55 -8.67 -21.80
N LEU A 479 13.75 -8.09 -21.94
CA LEU A 479 15.01 -8.83 -21.83
C LEU A 479 15.20 -9.40 -20.43
N LEU A 480 14.89 -8.62 -19.38
CA LEU A 480 14.96 -9.11 -18.00
C LEU A 480 13.94 -10.23 -17.75
N ALA A 481 12.72 -10.10 -18.25
CA ALA A 481 11.72 -11.16 -18.16
C ALA A 481 12.20 -12.44 -18.87
N LEU A 482 12.68 -12.35 -20.11
CA LEU A 482 13.21 -13.51 -20.84
C LEU A 482 14.42 -14.15 -20.16
N LEU A 483 15.37 -13.34 -19.70
CA LEU A 483 16.59 -13.83 -19.04
C LEU A 483 16.29 -14.50 -17.70
N SER A 484 15.21 -14.11 -17.03
CA SER A 484 14.78 -14.70 -15.78
C SER A 484 14.07 -16.05 -15.93
N LEU A 485 13.43 -16.34 -17.07
CA LEU A 485 12.72 -17.62 -17.29
C LEU A 485 13.58 -18.88 -17.10
N PRO A 486 14.82 -18.99 -17.64
CA PRO A 486 15.63 -20.18 -17.40
C PRO A 486 16.12 -20.31 -15.95
N LEU A 487 16.20 -19.20 -15.21
CA LEU A 487 16.61 -19.20 -13.80
C LEU A 487 15.48 -19.66 -12.86
N PHE A 488 14.22 -19.53 -13.31
CA PHE A 488 13.03 -19.75 -12.49
C PHE A 488 12.01 -20.59 -13.29
N PRO A 489 12.07 -21.93 -13.19
CA PRO A 489 11.23 -22.81 -14.01
C PRO A 489 9.74 -22.56 -13.73
N PHE A 490 8.95 -22.55 -14.81
CA PHE A 490 7.50 -22.42 -14.75
C PHE A 490 6.84 -23.72 -15.19
N GLU A 491 5.64 -23.98 -14.68
CA GLU A 491 4.88 -25.16 -15.03
C GLU A 491 3.49 -24.74 -15.52
N VAL A 492 3.22 -25.01 -16.79
CA VAL A 492 1.94 -24.70 -17.44
C VAL A 492 1.38 -25.98 -18.03
N LYS A 493 0.18 -26.34 -17.61
CA LYS A 493 -0.54 -27.49 -18.18
C LYS A 493 -0.78 -27.27 -19.68
N PRO A 494 -0.65 -28.29 -20.54
CA PRO A 494 -0.87 -28.18 -21.99
C PRO A 494 -2.18 -27.47 -22.37
N GLU A 495 -3.26 -27.76 -21.64
CA GLU A 495 -4.60 -27.18 -21.81
C GLU A 495 -4.67 -25.67 -21.58
N ASN A 496 -3.76 -25.11 -20.76
CA ASN A 496 -3.81 -23.71 -20.34
C ASN A 496 -3.01 -22.77 -21.25
N TRP A 497 -2.22 -23.29 -22.20
CA TRP A 497 -1.44 -22.47 -23.14
C TRP A 497 -2.32 -21.61 -24.05
N GLY A 498 -3.43 -22.16 -24.57
CA GLY A 498 -4.36 -21.41 -25.43
C GLY A 498 -4.94 -20.18 -24.73
N PRO A 499 -5.61 -20.33 -23.58
CA PRO A 499 -6.12 -19.21 -22.79
C PRO A 499 -5.03 -18.25 -22.31
N LEU A 500 -3.84 -18.73 -21.97
CA LEU A 500 -2.70 -17.90 -21.57
C LEU A 500 -2.22 -17.01 -22.73
N CYS A 501 -2.09 -17.57 -23.94
CA CYS A 501 -1.78 -16.82 -25.16
C CYS A 501 -2.87 -15.78 -25.46
N GLY A 502 -4.15 -16.16 -25.35
CA GLY A 502 -5.27 -15.24 -25.50
C GLY A 502 -5.19 -14.07 -24.51
N GLY A 503 -4.95 -14.37 -23.23
CA GLY A 503 -4.76 -13.37 -22.18
C GLY A 503 -3.56 -12.45 -22.46
N ALA A 504 -2.42 -13.00 -22.89
CA ALA A 504 -1.24 -12.22 -23.25
C ALA A 504 -1.51 -11.27 -24.44
N ILE A 505 -2.33 -11.68 -25.42
CA ILE A 505 -2.76 -10.82 -26.53
C ILE A 505 -3.62 -9.66 -26.03
N VAL A 506 -4.59 -9.91 -25.13
CA VAL A 506 -5.40 -8.84 -24.53
C VAL A 506 -4.51 -7.88 -23.72
N LEU A 507 -3.58 -8.41 -22.92
CA LEU A 507 -2.61 -7.60 -22.18
C LEU A 507 -1.73 -6.76 -23.12
N PHE A 508 -1.33 -7.32 -24.27
CA PHE A 508 -0.59 -6.60 -25.30
C PHE A 508 -1.37 -5.39 -25.82
N PHE A 509 -2.62 -5.58 -26.25
CA PHE A 509 -3.45 -4.49 -26.78
C PHE A 509 -3.73 -3.42 -25.74
N THR A 510 -4.13 -3.83 -24.53
CA THR A 510 -4.42 -2.89 -23.43
C THR A 510 -3.19 -2.05 -23.05
N THR A 511 -1.99 -2.64 -23.09
CA THR A 511 -0.74 -1.90 -22.83
C THR A 511 -0.49 -0.82 -23.87
N LEU A 512 -0.57 -1.16 -25.16
CA LEU A 512 -0.27 -0.22 -26.24
C LEU A 512 -1.34 0.85 -26.36
N ILE A 513 -2.62 0.47 -26.32
CA ILE A 513 -3.76 1.38 -26.38
C ILE A 513 -3.70 2.32 -25.17
N GLY A 514 -3.57 1.79 -23.96
CA GLY A 514 -3.46 2.58 -22.74
C GLY A 514 -2.32 3.59 -22.80
N TYR A 515 -1.14 3.17 -23.25
CA TYR A 515 0.02 4.04 -23.43
C TYR A 515 -0.21 5.15 -24.46
N VAL A 516 -0.69 4.80 -25.66
CA VAL A 516 -0.92 5.76 -26.75
C VAL A 516 -1.94 6.81 -26.33
N LEU A 517 -3.07 6.38 -25.76
CA LEU A 517 -4.12 7.27 -25.26
C LEU A 517 -3.60 8.21 -24.17
N ASN A 518 -2.81 7.68 -23.22
CA ASN A 518 -2.24 8.49 -22.15
C ASN A 518 -1.31 9.58 -22.70
N ASN A 519 -0.44 9.20 -23.63
CA ASN A 519 0.55 10.12 -24.19
C ASN A 519 -0.04 11.18 -25.12
N PHE A 520 -1.12 10.88 -25.84
CA PHE A 520 -1.85 11.89 -26.61
C PHE A 520 -2.79 12.72 -25.73
N GLY A 521 -3.31 12.18 -24.64
CA GLY A 521 -4.22 12.88 -23.73
C GLY A 521 -3.52 13.90 -22.82
N ILE A 522 -2.35 13.56 -22.25
CA ILE A 522 -1.62 14.44 -21.31
C ILE A 522 -1.30 15.83 -21.90
N PRO A 523 -0.79 15.96 -23.14
CA PRO A 523 -0.51 17.28 -23.73
C PRO A 523 -1.76 18.15 -23.92
N LEU A 524 -2.94 17.55 -24.06
CA LEU A 524 -4.20 18.26 -24.38
C LEU A 524 -4.89 18.86 -23.15
N ILE A 525 -4.83 18.20 -22.00
CA ILE A 525 -5.42 18.69 -20.73
C ILE A 525 -4.38 19.18 -19.72
N GLY A 526 -3.10 18.99 -20.04
CA GLY A 526 -1.97 19.25 -19.14
C GLY A 526 -1.77 18.16 -18.10
N ALA A 527 -0.52 18.01 -17.65
CA ALA A 527 -0.11 16.99 -16.67
C ALA A 527 -0.88 17.08 -15.33
N ALA A 528 -1.35 18.27 -14.99
CA ALA A 528 -2.18 18.57 -13.84
C ALA A 528 -3.48 17.75 -13.82
N LEU A 529 -4.36 17.95 -14.80
CA LEU A 529 -5.63 17.25 -14.90
C LEU A 529 -5.44 15.77 -15.21
N ALA A 530 -4.43 15.41 -16.01
CA ALA A 530 -4.14 14.00 -16.28
C ALA A 530 -3.75 13.23 -15.01
N SER A 531 -3.05 13.86 -14.07
CA SER A 531 -2.75 13.27 -12.77
C SER A 531 -4.00 13.09 -11.90
N VAL A 532 -4.95 14.04 -11.93
CA VAL A 532 -6.25 13.93 -11.25
C VAL A 532 -7.07 12.77 -11.83
N VAL A 533 -7.09 12.62 -13.16
CA VAL A 533 -7.80 11.50 -13.80
C VAL A 533 -7.15 10.17 -13.42
N SER A 534 -5.82 10.09 -13.46
CA SER A 534 -5.07 8.88 -13.08
C SER A 534 -5.24 8.50 -11.61
N ALA A 535 -5.54 9.48 -10.73
CA ALA A 535 -5.83 9.28 -9.32
C ALA A 535 -7.06 8.39 -9.05
N THR A 536 -7.98 8.34 -10.01
CA THR A 536 -9.18 7.49 -9.94
C THR A 536 -8.90 6.01 -10.16
N GLY A 537 -7.64 5.64 -10.47
CA GLY A 537 -7.21 4.27 -10.80
C GLY A 537 -7.68 3.19 -9.81
N PRO A 538 -7.50 3.33 -8.48
CA PRO A 538 -7.95 2.32 -7.51
C PRO A 538 -9.47 2.13 -7.50
N ALA A 539 -10.22 3.23 -7.50
CA ALA A 539 -11.69 3.19 -7.54
C ALA A 539 -12.19 2.56 -8.84
N LEU A 540 -11.62 2.95 -9.98
CA LEU A 540 -11.98 2.42 -11.29
C LEU A 540 -11.66 0.92 -11.40
N THR A 541 -10.50 0.50 -10.91
CA THR A 541 -10.11 -0.92 -10.86
C THR A 541 -11.05 -1.71 -9.95
N SER A 542 -11.45 -1.16 -8.81
CA SER A 542 -12.40 -1.80 -7.89
C SER A 542 -13.79 -1.95 -8.50
N LEU A 543 -14.27 -0.92 -9.23
CA LEU A 543 -15.55 -0.97 -9.95
C LEU A 543 -15.51 -1.99 -11.11
N MET A 544 -14.41 -2.01 -11.87
CA MET A 544 -14.21 -3.00 -12.93
C MET A 544 -14.17 -4.41 -12.35
N ALA A 545 -13.53 -4.61 -11.20
CA ALA A 545 -13.47 -5.91 -10.53
C ALA A 545 -14.86 -6.36 -10.06
N LEU A 546 -15.64 -5.46 -9.48
CA LEU A 546 -17.03 -5.74 -9.11
C LEU A 546 -17.88 -6.12 -10.32
N PHE A 547 -17.74 -5.39 -11.44
CA PHE A 547 -18.56 -5.60 -12.63
C PHE A 547 -18.17 -6.84 -13.45
N PHE A 548 -16.89 -7.02 -13.75
CA PHE A 548 -16.43 -8.08 -14.66
C PHE A 548 -16.23 -9.43 -13.98
N ILE A 549 -15.67 -9.45 -12.77
CA ILE A 549 -15.26 -10.69 -12.08
C ILE A 549 -16.05 -10.94 -10.79
N ASN A 550 -17.08 -10.12 -10.52
CA ASN A 550 -17.94 -10.23 -9.35
C ASN A 550 -17.15 -10.24 -8.02
N GLU A 551 -16.02 -9.53 -7.97
CA GLU A 551 -15.22 -9.40 -6.75
C GLU A 551 -15.96 -8.48 -5.76
N LYS A 552 -16.56 -9.10 -4.74
CA LYS A 552 -17.27 -8.38 -3.67
C LYS A 552 -16.26 -7.87 -2.65
N LEU A 553 -16.12 -6.55 -2.60
CA LEU A 553 -15.37 -5.87 -1.54
C LEU A 553 -16.26 -5.60 -0.33
N GLY A 554 -15.74 -5.82 0.87
CA GLY A 554 -16.41 -5.44 2.11
C GLY A 554 -16.52 -3.92 2.27
N LEU A 555 -17.42 -3.46 3.14
CA LEU A 555 -17.65 -2.03 3.38
C LEU A 555 -16.36 -1.27 3.75
N TYR A 556 -15.55 -1.84 4.65
CA TYR A 556 -14.25 -1.26 5.04
C TYR A 556 -13.26 -1.17 3.89
N GLN A 557 -13.29 -2.13 2.95
CA GLN A 557 -12.41 -2.11 1.79
C GLN A 557 -12.80 -1.03 0.80
N TRP A 558 -14.11 -0.82 0.61
CA TRP A 558 -14.62 0.31 -0.17
C TRP A 558 -14.22 1.65 0.45
N LEU A 559 -14.36 1.80 1.77
CA LEU A 559 -13.90 2.99 2.49
C LEU A 559 -12.40 3.21 2.27
N GLY A 560 -11.59 2.15 2.36
CA GLY A 560 -10.16 2.20 2.08
C GLY A 560 -9.82 2.67 0.67
N VAL A 561 -10.48 2.09 -0.35
CA VAL A 561 -10.30 2.47 -1.77
C VAL A 561 -10.68 3.93 -2.00
N VAL A 562 -11.84 4.36 -1.49
CA VAL A 562 -12.30 5.76 -1.61
C VAL A 562 -11.31 6.72 -0.97
N LEU A 563 -10.81 6.37 0.22
CA LEU A 563 -9.88 7.20 0.96
C LEU A 563 -8.53 7.32 0.25
N VAL A 564 -8.02 6.23 -0.34
CA VAL A 564 -6.83 6.25 -1.20
C VAL A 564 -7.06 7.11 -2.45
N THR A 565 -8.19 6.96 -3.14
CA THR A 565 -8.50 7.78 -4.33
C THR A 565 -8.59 9.27 -4.00
N MET A 566 -9.28 9.63 -2.92
CA MET A 566 -9.35 11.02 -2.43
C MET A 566 -7.98 11.59 -2.09
N TRP A 567 -7.10 10.75 -1.53
CA TRP A 567 -5.74 11.14 -1.25
C TRP A 567 -4.93 11.46 -2.51
N VAL A 568 -4.94 10.59 -3.53
CA VAL A 568 -4.17 10.82 -4.77
C VAL A 568 -4.66 12.11 -5.44
N LEU A 569 -5.98 12.36 -5.41
CA LEU A 569 -6.57 13.61 -5.87
C LEU A 569 -6.03 14.81 -5.11
N GLY A 570 -5.96 14.74 -3.77
CA GLY A 570 -5.40 15.78 -2.92
C GLY A 570 -3.93 16.10 -3.23
N ILE A 571 -3.08 15.09 -3.42
CA ILE A 571 -1.69 15.29 -3.84
C ILE A 571 -1.60 15.92 -5.22
N SER A 572 -2.44 15.48 -6.15
CA SER A 572 -2.46 16.01 -7.50
C SER A 572 -2.74 17.52 -7.49
N VAL A 573 -3.68 17.97 -6.65
CA VAL A 573 -4.01 19.40 -6.46
C VAL A 573 -2.90 20.17 -5.75
N GLU A 574 -2.32 19.63 -4.68
CA GLU A 574 -1.22 20.30 -3.94
C GLU A 574 0.04 20.47 -4.81
N ASN A 575 0.41 19.45 -5.58
CA ASN A 575 1.53 19.53 -6.53
C ASN A 575 1.30 20.63 -7.58
N GLN A 576 0.05 20.88 -7.99
CA GLN A 576 -0.27 21.99 -8.88
C GLN A 576 -0.09 23.35 -8.21
N ASN A 577 -0.59 23.51 -6.98
CA ASN A 577 -0.47 24.76 -6.23
C ASN A 577 1.00 25.14 -6.00
N ARG A 578 1.85 24.16 -5.72
CA ARG A 578 3.30 24.36 -5.61
C ARG A 578 3.93 24.85 -6.90
N LYS A 579 3.59 24.24 -8.03
CA LYS A 579 4.14 24.63 -9.34
C LYS A 579 3.72 26.06 -9.71
N LYS A 580 2.45 26.43 -9.46
CA LYS A 580 1.96 27.81 -9.66
C LYS A 580 2.70 28.84 -8.79
N ARG A 581 2.98 28.51 -7.52
CA ARG A 581 3.74 29.38 -6.61
C ARG A 581 5.19 29.58 -7.03
N GLN A 582 5.81 28.58 -7.65
CA GLN A 582 7.19 28.68 -8.16
C GLN A 582 7.30 29.47 -9.47
N THR A 583 6.23 29.53 -10.27
CA THR A 583 6.18 30.28 -11.53
C THR A 583 5.62 31.70 -11.39
N ALA A 584 5.10 32.07 -10.23
CA ALA A 584 4.65 33.44 -9.98
C ALA A 584 5.87 34.37 -9.93
N PRO A 585 5.90 35.48 -10.71
CA PRO A 585 6.99 36.44 -10.63
C PRO A 585 7.04 36.97 -9.19
N ALA A 586 8.24 36.99 -8.61
CA ALA A 586 8.46 37.64 -7.32
C ALA A 586 8.02 39.09 -7.46
N GLY A 587 6.83 39.41 -6.93
CA GLY A 587 6.31 40.77 -6.88
C GLY A 587 7.32 41.63 -6.14
N LYS A 588 7.82 42.64 -6.85
CA LYS A 588 8.72 43.67 -6.33
C LYS A 588 8.07 44.49 -5.23
#